data_AF-A0A416SNL6-F1
#
_entry.id   AF-A0A416SNL6-F1
#
_cell.length_a   1.000
_cell.length_b   1.000
_cell.length_c   1.000
_cell.angle_alpha   90.00
_cell.angle_beta   90.00
_cell.angle_gamma   90.00
#
_symmetry.space_group_name_H-M   'P 1'
#
loop_
_entity.id
_entity.type
_entity.pdbx_description
1 polymer ?
#
loop_
_entity_poly.entity_id
_entity_poly.type
_entity_poly.pdbx_seq_one_letter_code
_entity_poly.pdbx_strand_id
1 'polypeptide(L)' 'MEKKILINNIIYLVNKYLDERNDLIELIKNDSDSVKYILSELSKEKKIDYDEQDLELIKDIAFYYL' A
#
# COMPACT_ATOMS: atom_id res chain seq x y z
N MET A 1 -12.60 -1.53 7.63
CA MET A 1 -12.40 -1.93 6.22
C MET A 1 -12.40 -3.45 6.14
N GLU A 2 -12.99 -4.06 5.10
CA GLU A 2 -12.88 -5.51 4.91
C GLU A 2 -11.50 -5.90 4.36
N LYS A 3 -10.96 -7.06 4.78
CA LYS A 3 -9.61 -7.52 4.40
C LYS A 3 -9.38 -7.57 2.88
N LYS A 4 -10.40 -7.96 2.10
CA LYS A 4 -10.32 -8.01 0.64
C LYS A 4 -10.20 -6.62 0.00
N ILE A 5 -10.95 -5.64 0.52
CA ILE A 5 -10.90 -4.25 0.06
C ILE A 5 -9.53 -3.67 0.36
N LEU A 6 -9.01 -3.92 1.56
CA LEU A 6 -7.69 -3.48 2.01
C LEU A 6 -6.55 -3.99 1.10
N ILE A 7 -6.55 -5.28 0.78
CA ILE A 7 -5.55 -5.88 -0.12
C ILE A 7 -5.63 -5.23 -1.50
N ASN A 8 -6.84 -5.02 -2.05
CA ASN A 8 -7.02 -4.38 -3.34
C ASN A 8 -6.52 -2.93 -3.35
N ASN A 9 -6.78 -2.18 -2.28
CA ASN A 9 -6.31 -0.80 -2.12
C ASN A 9 -4.78 -0.72 -2.08
N ILE A 10 -4.13 -1.64 -1.36
CA ILE A 10 -2.67 -1.73 -1.32
C ILE A 10 -2.11 -2.08 -2.70
N ILE A 11 -2.69 -3.06 -3.39
CA ILE A 11 -2.28 -3.43 -4.75
C ILE A 11 -2.42 -2.25 -5.72
N TYR A 12 -3.50 -1.48 -5.60
CA TYR A 12 -3.69 -0.26 -6.38
C TYR A 12 -2.58 0.77 -6.11
N LEU A 13 -2.27 1.06 -4.84
CA LEU A 13 -1.20 1.99 -4.48
C LEU A 13 0.18 1.53 -4.97
N VAL A 14 0.49 0.24 -4.82
CA VAL A 14 1.75 -0.34 -5.32
C VAL A 14 1.84 -0.19 -6.83
N ASN A 15 0.80 -0.57 -7.60
CA ASN A 15 0.83 -0.43 -9.06
C ASN A 15 0.94 1.03 -9.53
N LYS A 16 0.38 1.97 -8.77
CA LYS A 16 0.35 3.38 -9.17
C LYS A 16 1.67 4.10 -8.89
N TYR A 17 2.36 3.73 -7.81
CA TYR A 17 3.49 4.49 -7.29
C TYR A 17 4.80 3.72 -7.25
N LEU A 18 4.77 2.40 -7.37
CA LEU A 18 5.97 1.56 -7.37
C LEU A 18 6.07 0.79 -8.68
N ASP A 19 6.86 1.32 -9.60
CA ASP A 19 7.13 0.65 -10.88
C ASP A 19 7.83 -0.70 -10.65
N GLU A 20 7.36 -1.73 -11.36
CA GLU A 20 7.93 -3.09 -11.39
C GLU A 20 7.96 -3.84 -10.03
N ARG A 21 7.26 -3.37 -8.99
CA ARG A 21 7.21 -4.02 -7.66
C ARG A 21 6.13 -5.09 -7.51
N ASN A 22 6.12 -6.05 -8.44
CA ASN A 22 5.22 -7.21 -8.39
C ASN A 22 5.46 -8.10 -7.16
N ASP A 23 6.68 -8.09 -6.61
CA ASP A 23 7.06 -8.76 -5.37
C ASP A 23 6.17 -8.33 -4.20
N LEU A 24 5.88 -7.02 -4.09
CA LEU A 24 5.04 -6.47 -3.02
C LEU A 24 3.56 -6.84 -3.19
N ILE A 25 3.10 -6.98 -4.44
CA ILE A 25 1.74 -7.43 -4.76
C ILE A 25 1.56 -8.90 -4.37
N GLU A 26 2.54 -9.76 -4.66
CA GLU A 26 2.50 -11.15 -4.22
C GLU A 26 2.60 -11.27 -2.70
N LEU A 27 3.46 -10.45 -2.09
CA LEU A 27 3.62 -10.42 -0.64
C LEU A 27 2.30 -10.13 0.07
N ILE A 28 1.55 -9.08 -0.32
CA ILE A 28 0.30 -8.74 0.37
C ILE A 28 -0.82 -9.76 0.16
N LYS A 29 -0.80 -10.49 -0.96
CA LYS A 29 -1.77 -11.56 -1.24
C LYS A 29 -1.52 -12.78 -0.35
N ASN A 30 -0.26 -13.09 -0.09
CA ASN A 30 0.14 -14.27 0.69
C ASN A 30 0.20 -13.98 2.20
N ASP A 31 0.62 -12.75 2.56
CA ASP A 31 0.77 -12.30 3.92
C ASP A 31 0.19 -10.90 4.11
N SER A 32 -0.96 -10.84 4.79
CA SER A 32 -1.60 -9.56 5.11
C SER A 32 -0.88 -8.77 6.19
N ASP A 33 0.06 -9.33 6.95
CA ASP A 33 0.74 -8.60 8.02
C ASP A 33 1.94 -7.80 7.49
N SER A 34 2.33 -8.04 6.24
CA SER A 34 3.39 -7.34 5.52
C SER A 34 3.06 -5.89 5.12
N VAL A 35 1.88 -5.36 5.49
CA VAL A 35 1.47 -3.98 5.13
C VAL A 35 2.45 -2.92 5.59
N LYS A 36 2.99 -3.03 6.81
CA LYS A 36 3.94 -2.04 7.34
C LYS A 36 5.19 -1.94 6.45
N TYR A 37 5.66 -3.06 5.93
CA TYR A 37 6.78 -3.08 4.99
C TYR A 37 6.40 -2.41 3.67
N ILE A 38 5.24 -2.72 3.09
CA ILE A 38 4.78 -2.14 1.82
C ILE A 38 4.59 -0.62 1.94
N LEU A 39 3.98 -0.14 3.02
CA LEU A 39 3.85 1.29 3.29
C LEU A 39 5.22 1.97 3.43
N SER A 40 6.20 1.28 4.01
CA SER A 40 7.57 1.81 4.09
C SER A 40 8.20 1.96 2.70
N GLU A 41 7.97 1.00 1.80
CA GLU A 41 8.47 1.05 0.42
C GLU A 41 7.81 2.20 -0.36
N LEU A 42 6.49 2.38 -0.24
CA LEU A 42 5.78 3.55 -0.77
C LEU A 42 6.42 4.85 -0.23
N SER A 43 6.61 4.95 1.09
CA SER A 43 7.18 6.17 1.69
C SER A 43 8.63 6.46 1.30
N LYS A 44 9.40 5.47 0.81
CA LYS A 44 10.79 5.66 0.36
C LYS A 44 10.86 6.36 -0.98
N GLU A 45 9.83 6.21 -1.81
CA GLU A 45 9.65 6.98 -3.05
C GLU A 45 9.20 8.43 -2.72
N LYS A 46 9.96 9.13 -1.88
CA LYS A 46 9.71 10.51 -1.40
C LYS A 46 9.67 11.57 -2.50
N LYS A 47 9.91 11.19 -3.76
CA LYS A 47 9.81 12.06 -4.92
C LYS A 47 8.42 12.08 -5.55
N ILE A 48 7.51 11.25 -5.06
CA ILE A 48 6.15 11.13 -5.57
C ILE A 48 5.24 12.05 -4.75
N ASP A 49 4.68 13.06 -5.41
CA ASP A 49 3.49 13.75 -4.90
C ASP A 49 2.31 12.78 -5.02
N TYR A 50 1.86 12.28 -3.87
CA TYR A 50 0.66 11.45 -3.79
C TYR A 50 -0.57 12.31 -4.03
N ASP A 51 -1.53 11.79 -4.79
CA ASP A 51 -2.86 12.39 -4.86
C ASP A 51 -3.47 12.45 -3.46
N GLU A 52 -4.22 13.51 -3.15
CA GLU A 52 -4.81 13.73 -1.82
C GLU A 52 -5.66 12.53 -1.36
N GLN A 53 -6.44 11.94 -2.28
CA GLN A 53 -7.25 10.75 -2.03
C GLN A 53 -6.41 9.51 -1.70
N ASP A 54 -5.26 9.35 -2.36
CA ASP A 54 -4.37 8.22 -2.11
C ASP A 54 -3.61 8.40 -0.79
N LEU A 55 -3.32 9.65 -0.42
CA LEU A 55 -2.75 10.02 0.88
C LEU A 55 -3.72 9.71 2.02
N GLU A 56 -5.01 10.01 1.86
CA GLU A 56 -6.05 9.60 2.80
C GLU A 56 -6.13 8.07 2.87
N LEU A 57 -6.10 7.39 1.73
CA LEU A 57 -6.14 5.93 1.67
C LEU A 57 -4.94 5.29 2.39
N ILE A 58 -3.73 5.81 2.20
CA ILE A 58 -2.51 5.36 2.91
C ILE A 58 -2.67 5.53 4.42
N LYS A 59 -3.24 6.66 4.88
CA LYS A 59 -3.50 6.89 6.31
C LYS A 59 -4.51 5.88 6.85
N ASP A 60 -5.63 5.67 6.15
CA ASP A 60 -6.66 4.70 6.55
C ASP A 60 -6.10 3.27 6.65
N ILE A 61 -5.26 2.88 5.69
CA ILE A 61 -4.56 1.59 5.72
C ILE A 61 -3.63 1.53 6.94
N ALA A 62 -2.85 2.57 7.21
CA ALA A 62 -1.94 2.60 8.37
C ALA A 62 -2.70 2.50 9.70
N PHE A 63 -3.84 3.20 9.84
CA PHE A 63 -4.70 3.13 11.02
C PHE A 63 -5.31 1.75 11.24
N TYR A 64 -5.58 0.99 10.18
CA TYR A 64 -6.13 -0.35 10.30
C TYR A 64 -5.14 -1.36 10.94
N TYR A 65 -3.82 -1.12 10.84
CA TYR A 65 -2.76 -1.99 11.37
C TYR A 65 -2.08 -1.45 12.64
N LEU A 66 -2.71 -0.46 13.28
CA LEU A 66 -2.37 0.07 14.60
C LEU A 66 -3.10 -0.73 15.69
#